data_AF-A0A530AHR4-F1
#
_entry.id   AF-A0A530AHR4-F1
#
_cell.length_a   1.000
_cell.length_b   1.000
_cell.length_c   1.000
_cell.angle_alpha   90.00
_cell.angle_beta   90.00
_cell.angle_gamma   90.00
#
_symmetry.space_group_name_H-M   'P 1'
#
loop_
_entity.id
_entity.type
_entity.pdbx_description
1 polymer ?
#
loop_
_entity_poly.entity_id
_entity_poly.type
_entity_poly.pdbx_seq_one_letter_code
_entity_poly.pdbx_strand_id
1 'polypeptide(L)' 'MSEQTKAPGGADTNLSRLRPPYASVLDLIGQTPIVELTKFDTGKCRLFIKLESQNPGGSIKDRIALSMIAAAEKAGKLR' A
#
# COMPACT_ATOMS: atom_id res chain seq x y z
N MET A 1 -40.55 -34.42 -1.85
CA MET A 1 -41.14 -33.07 -1.73
C MET A 1 -40.62 -32.52 -0.41
N SER A 2 -39.47 -31.83 -0.40
CA SER A 2 -39.33 -30.36 -0.48
C SER A 2 -40.24 -29.71 0.58
N GLU A 3 -39.74 -29.04 1.60
CA GLU A 3 -38.97 -27.80 1.44
C GLU A 3 -37.92 -27.60 2.55
N GLN A 4 -36.73 -27.20 2.08
CA GLN A 4 -35.65 -26.63 2.86
C GLN A 4 -35.91 -25.13 2.95
N THR A 5 -36.14 -24.59 4.14
CA THR A 5 -36.21 -23.14 4.37
C THR A 5 -34.79 -22.58 4.32
N LYS A 6 -34.46 -21.99 3.16
CA LYS A 6 -33.21 -21.29 2.89
C LYS A 6 -33.16 -19.98 3.70
N ALA A 7 -32.18 -19.88 4.61
CA ALA A 7 -31.85 -18.63 5.29
C ALA A 7 -31.49 -17.53 4.26
N PRO A 8 -31.81 -16.25 4.53
CA PRO A 8 -31.61 -15.15 3.59
C PRO A 8 -30.11 -14.91 3.37
N GLY A 9 -29.77 -14.58 2.13
CA GLY A 9 -28.40 -14.53 1.62
C GLY A 9 -27.49 -13.62 2.45
N GLY A 10 -26.37 -14.19 2.89
CA GLY A 10 -25.24 -13.42 3.39
C GLY A 10 -24.63 -12.65 2.22
N ALA A 11 -24.78 -11.33 2.24
CA ALA A 11 -24.14 -10.42 1.31
C ALA A 11 -22.62 -10.64 1.28
N ASP A 12 -22.06 -10.57 0.09
CA ASP A 12 -20.67 -10.86 -0.24
C ASP A 12 -19.65 -10.14 0.65
N THR A 13 -18.95 -10.91 1.49
CA THR A 13 -17.95 -10.46 2.47
C THR A 13 -16.59 -10.07 1.87
N ASN A 14 -16.53 -9.64 0.60
CA ASN A 14 -15.26 -9.38 -0.10
C ASN A 14 -14.88 -7.90 -0.26
N LEU A 15 -15.77 -6.93 -0.04
CA LEU A 15 -15.43 -5.51 -0.15
C LEU A 15 -14.67 -4.94 1.07
N SER A 16 -14.70 -5.61 2.22
CA SER A 16 -14.02 -5.16 3.45
C SER A 16 -12.49 -5.26 3.37
N ARG A 17 -11.94 -5.81 2.29
CA ARG A 17 -10.48 -5.95 2.06
C ARG A 17 -9.87 -4.78 1.29
N LEU A 18 -10.69 -3.95 0.66
CA LEU A 18 -10.19 -2.82 -0.12
C LEU A 18 -9.95 -1.62 0.78
N ARG A 19 -8.81 -0.95 0.57
CA ARG A 19 -8.55 0.33 1.25
C ARG A 19 -9.58 1.36 0.76
N PRO A 20 -10.00 2.30 1.62
CA PRO A 20 -10.88 3.38 1.19
C PRO A 20 -10.23 4.20 0.05
N PRO A 21 -11.03 4.89 -0.78
CA PRO A 21 -10.51 5.77 -1.82
C PRO A 21 -9.58 6.84 -1.26
N TYR A 22 -8.51 7.15 -1.99
CA TYR A 22 -7.57 8.22 -1.65
C TYR A 22 -7.94 9.52 -2.34
N ALA A 23 -7.59 10.66 -1.74
CA ALA A 23 -7.90 11.98 -2.29
C ALA A 23 -6.88 12.42 -3.35
N SER A 24 -5.64 11.93 -3.25
CA SER A 24 -4.53 12.28 -4.14
C SER A 24 -3.63 11.08 -4.42
N VAL A 25 -2.94 11.10 -5.56
CA VAL A 25 -1.84 10.16 -5.84
C VAL A 25 -0.72 10.29 -4.80
N LEU A 26 -0.56 11.46 -4.17
CA LEU A 26 0.43 11.67 -3.12
C LEU A 26 0.13 10.81 -1.87
N ASP A 27 -1.13 10.49 -1.61
CA ASP A 27 -1.53 9.64 -0.47
C ASP A 27 -1.10 8.18 -0.66
N LEU A 28 -0.78 7.79 -1.90
CA LEU A 28 -0.24 6.47 -2.25
C LEU A 28 1.28 6.40 -2.07
N ILE A 29 1.98 7.51 -1.85
CA ILE A 29 3.42 7.51 -1.60
C ILE A 29 3.69 6.89 -0.23
N GLY A 30 4.48 5.82 -0.23
CA GLY A 30 4.78 5.02 0.94
C GLY A 30 3.88 3.80 1.06
N GLN A 31 3.71 3.29 2.29
CA GLN A 31 2.98 2.05 2.57
C GLN A 31 3.37 0.86 1.65
N THR A 32 4.60 0.87 1.15
CA THR A 32 5.13 -0.14 0.24
C THR A 32 5.33 -1.47 0.97
N PRO A 33 5.07 -2.61 0.32
CA PRO A 33 5.20 -3.91 0.98
C PRO A 33 6.63 -4.18 1.46
N ILE A 34 6.73 -4.93 2.55
CA ILE A 34 7.95 -5.63 2.95
C ILE A 34 7.73 -7.11 2.61
N VAL A 35 8.67 -7.71 1.88
CA VAL A 35 8.58 -9.10 1.44
C VAL A 35 9.83 -9.84 1.89
N GLU A 36 9.65 -11.06 2.41
CA GLU A 36 10.75 -11.95 2.74
C GLU A 36 11.27 -12.66 1.47
N LEU A 37 12.58 -12.62 1.26
CA LEU A 37 13.24 -13.34 0.16
C LEU A 37 13.50 -14.79 0.56
N THR A 38 12.63 -15.71 0.10
CA THR A 38 12.71 -17.14 0.45
C THR A 38 13.41 -18.00 -0.58
N LYS A 39 13.67 -17.48 -1.79
CA LYS A 39 14.25 -18.23 -2.92
C LYS A 39 15.72 -17.89 -3.21
N PHE A 40 16.39 -17.18 -2.31
CA PHE A 40 17.80 -16.83 -2.40
C PHE A 40 18.56 -17.44 -1.22
N ASP A 41 19.81 -17.84 -1.44
CA ASP A 41 20.70 -18.19 -0.33
C ASP A 41 21.02 -16.92 0.47
N THR A 42 20.56 -16.91 1.71
CA THR A 42 20.69 -15.80 2.66
C THR A 42 21.55 -16.21 3.87
N GLY A 43 22.18 -17.39 3.81
CA GLY A 43 22.95 -17.95 4.91
C GLY A 43 22.09 -18.17 6.16
N LYS A 44 22.51 -17.57 7.28
CA LYS A 44 21.82 -17.71 8.58
C LYS A 44 20.78 -16.62 8.86
N CYS A 45 20.59 -15.68 7.94
CA CYS A 45 19.78 -14.49 8.15
C CYS A 45 18.46 -14.58 7.40
N ARG A 46 17.41 -13.96 7.94
CA ARG A 46 16.17 -13.70 7.19
C ARG A 46 16.33 -12.38 6.44
N LEU A 47 16.21 -12.42 5.12
CA LEU A 47 16.35 -11.22 4.29
C LEU A 47 14.97 -10.69 3.88
N PHE A 48 14.75 -9.40 4.12
CA PHE A 48 13.53 -8.70 3.74
C PHE A 48 13.85 -7.55 2.79
N ILE A 49 12.96 -7.34 1.82
CA ILE A 49 13.03 -6.23 0.87
C ILE A 49 11.83 -5.30 1.05
N LYS A 50 12.12 -4.01 1.08
CA LYS A 50 11.12 -2.94 1.00
C LYS A 50 10.93 -2.58 -0.47
N LEU A 51 9.74 -2.82 -1.03
CA LEU A 51 9.48 -2.66 -2.46
C LEU A 51 9.18 -1.20 -2.83
N GLU A 52 10.19 -0.34 -2.72
CA GLU A 52 10.08 1.10 -2.99
C GLU A 52 9.84 1.46 -4.47
N SER A 53 10.01 0.50 -5.38
CA SER A 53 9.56 0.64 -6.76
C SER A 53 8.03 0.66 -6.90
N GLN A 54 7.28 0.29 -5.86
CA GLN A 54 5.82 0.33 -5.85
C GLN A 54 5.23 1.65 -5.36
N ASN A 55 6.05 2.67 -5.07
CA ASN A 55 5.51 4.02 -4.99
C ASN A 55 5.01 4.46 -6.39
N PRO A 56 4.04 5.38 -6.49
CA PRO A 56 3.42 5.76 -7.77
C PRO A 56 4.37 6.26 -8.87
N GLY A 57 5.44 6.95 -8.49
CA GLY A 57 6.52 7.42 -9.36
C GLY A 57 7.61 6.37 -9.63
N GLY A 58 7.43 5.15 -9.13
CA GLY A 58 8.25 3.99 -9.50
C GLY A 58 9.58 3.87 -8.76
N SER A 59 9.86 4.73 -7.78
CA SER A 59 11.11 4.65 -7.02
C SER A 59 11.00 5.24 -5.61
N ILE A 60 12.06 5.02 -4.82
CA ILE A 60 12.23 5.64 -3.49
C ILE A 60 12.20 7.18 -3.51
N LYS A 61 12.42 7.81 -4.68
CA LYS A 61 12.52 9.27 -4.79
C LYS A 61 11.21 9.98 -4.49
N ASP A 62 10.07 9.31 -4.63
CA ASP A 62 8.75 9.85 -4.31
C ASP A 62 8.67 10.35 -2.86
N ARG A 63 9.27 9.59 -1.92
CA ARG A 63 9.24 9.94 -0.49
C ARG A 63 9.97 11.23 -0.19
N ILE A 64 11.19 11.36 -0.73
CA ILE A 64 12.02 12.53 -0.45
C ILE A 64 11.50 13.74 -1.22
N ALA A 65 11.00 13.56 -2.44
CA ALA A 65 10.37 14.62 -3.21
C ALA A 65 9.16 15.20 -2.46
N LEU A 66 8.24 14.35 -1.98
CA LEU A 66 7.10 14.78 -1.17
C LEU A 66 7.53 15.55 0.08
N SER A 67 8.52 15.02 0.80
CA SER A 67 9.02 15.65 2.03
C SER A 67 9.68 17.02 1.78
N MET A 68 10.46 17.13 0.70
CA MET A 68 11.13 18.39 0.32
C MET A 68 10.13 19.47 -0.09
N ILE A 69 9.15 19.12 -0.93
CA ILE A 69 8.12 20.05 -1.40
C ILE A 69 7.23 20.50 -0.24
N ALA A 70 6.70 19.56 0.55
CA ALA A 70 5.87 19.88 1.72
C ALA A 70 6.61 20.78 2.73
N ALA A 71 7.92 20.55 2.94
CA ALA A 71 8.74 21.41 3.79
C ALA A 71 8.92 22.82 3.20
N ALA A 72 9.12 22.94 1.88
CA ALA A 72 9.26 24.22 1.20
C ALA A 72 7.95 25.04 1.23
N GLU A 73 6.81 24.39 1.00
CA GLU A 73 5.47 24.98 1.10
C GLU A 73 5.19 25.47 2.54
N LYS A 74 5.44 24.61 3.54
CA LYS A 74 5.29 24.98 4.96
C LYS A 74 6.18 26.15 5.36
N ALA A 75 7.38 26.25 4.79
CA ALA A 75 8.31 27.35 5.02
C ALA A 75 7.98 28.62 4.20
N GLY A 76 6.95 28.60 3.34
CA GLY A 76 6.60 29.70 2.46
C GLY A 76 7.61 29.97 1.34
N LYS A 77 8.52 29.02 1.06
CA LYS A 77 9.53 29.10 -0.01
C LYS A 77 8.98 28.69 -1.37
N LEU A 78 7.88 27.93 -1.36
CA LEU A 78 7.16 27.46 -2.54
C LEU A 78 5.66 27.73 -2.33
N ARG A 79 4.93 28.02 -3.41
CA ARG A 79 3.49 28.25 -3.42
C ARG A 79 2.84 27.42 -4.51
#